data_AF-A0A9E5NGJ3-F1
#
_entry.id   AF-A0A9E5NGJ3-F1
#
_cell.length_a   1.000
_cell.length_b   1.000
_cell.length_c   1.000
_cell.angle_alpha   90.00
_cell.angle_beta   90.00
_cell.angle_gamma   90.00
#
_symmetry.space_group_name_H-M   'P 1'
#
loop_
_entity.id
_entity.type
_entity.pdbx_description
1 polymer ?
#
loop_
_entity_poly.entity_id
_entity_poly.type
_entity_poly.pdbx_seq_one_letter_code
_entity_poly.pdbx_strand_id
1 'polypeptide(L)'
;MAHGIVVKPQTVTINQGNTILVTAVTGEIDPEGQEGFFHRDTRYISHYHFTLNRHQLKYLSSTNLNYFISLSHFTNPKITARDVTVPEGAVAVSLGRIAGRGLHEDYDIVNYSD
;
A
#
# COMPACT_ATOMS: atom_id res chain seq x y z
N MET A 1 19.21 5.75 -32.11
CA MET A 1 18.14 5.01 -31.42
C MET A 1 18.51 4.98 -29.93
N ALA A 2 17.86 5.78 -29.09
CA ALA A 2 18.13 5.78 -27.65
C ALA A 2 17.52 4.52 -27.04
N HIS A 3 18.35 3.68 -26.41
CA HIS A 3 17.87 2.57 -25.60
C HIS A 3 17.35 3.17 -24.30
N GLY A 4 16.03 3.36 -24.20
CA GLY A 4 15.40 3.88 -23.00
C GLY A 4 15.70 2.94 -21.83
N ILE A 5 16.35 3.43 -20.79
CA ILE A 5 16.53 2.69 -19.55
C ILE A 5 15.15 2.57 -18.92
N VAL A 6 14.57 1.37 -18.93
CA VAL A 6 13.34 1.07 -18.20
C VAL A 6 13.73 0.89 -16.74
N VAL A 7 13.58 1.95 -15.95
CA VAL A 7 13.71 1.87 -14.49
C VAL A 7 12.50 1.10 -13.99
N LYS A 8 12.73 0.03 -13.22
CA LYS A 8 11.63 -0.71 -12.58
C LYS A 8 10.85 0.25 -11.67
N PRO A 9 9.51 0.14 -11.63
CA PRO A 9 8.72 0.89 -10.65
C PRO A 9 9.30 0.70 -9.26
N GLN A 10 9.32 1.77 -8.47
CA GLN A 10 9.79 1.67 -7.08
C GLN A 10 8.83 0.76 -6.30
N THR A 11 9.41 -0.19 -5.56
CA THR A 11 8.69 -1.15 -4.72
C THR A 11 9.03 -0.98 -3.26
N VAL A 12 8.13 -1.45 -2.40
CA VAL A 12 8.35 -1.67 -0.97
C VAL A 12 8.47 -3.17 -0.76
N THR A 13 9.57 -3.59 -0.13
CA THR A 13 9.81 -4.99 0.21
C THR A 13 10.09 -5.11 1.70
N ILE A 14 9.36 -5.99 2.37
CA ILE A 14 9.64 -6.42 3.75
C ILE A 14 9.69 -7.94 3.82
N ASN A 15 10.58 -8.50 4.65
CA ASN A 15 10.77 -9.93 4.75
C ASN A 15 11.18 -10.38 6.16
N GLN A 16 10.78 -11.59 6.54
CA GLN A 16 11.21 -12.24 7.79
C GLN A 16 11.17 -13.75 7.59
N GLY A 17 12.35 -14.39 7.59
CA GLY A 17 12.48 -15.81 7.27
C GLY A 17 11.94 -16.13 5.87
N ASN A 18 10.98 -17.06 5.78
CA ASN A 18 10.39 -17.50 4.52
C ASN A 18 9.15 -16.67 4.11
N THR A 19 8.90 -15.54 4.78
CA THR A 19 7.75 -14.66 4.55
C THR A 19 8.23 -13.37 3.91
N ILE A 20 7.69 -13.02 2.75
CA ILE A 20 8.09 -11.83 1.97
C ILE A 20 6.83 -11.11 1.50
N LEU A 21 6.79 -9.79 1.65
CA LEU A 21 5.82 -8.94 0.98
C LEU A 21 6.58 -8.02 0.02
N VAL A 22 6.12 -7.95 -1.23
CA VAL A 22 6.57 -6.99 -2.24
C VAL A 22 5.33 -6.25 -2.73
N THR A 23 5.33 -4.92 -2.69
CA THR A 23 4.25 -4.08 -3.23
C THR A 23 4.81 -2.91 -4.02
N ALA A 24 3.97 -2.23 -4.79
CA ALA A 24 4.27 -0.88 -5.26
C ALA A 24 4.48 0.07 -4.06
N VAL A 25 5.09 1.24 -4.29
CA VAL A 25 5.18 2.30 -3.25
C VAL A 25 3.81 2.77 -2.75
N THR A 26 2.77 2.62 -3.56
CA THR A 26 1.36 2.87 -3.20
C THR A 26 0.75 1.79 -2.31
N GLY A 27 1.49 0.72 -2.00
CA GLY A 27 1.02 -0.41 -1.20
C GLY A 27 0.23 -1.46 -1.99
N GLU A 28 0.00 -1.23 -3.28
CA GLU A 28 -0.77 -2.09 -4.18
C GLU A 28 0.02 -3.30 -4.69
N ILE A 29 -0.70 -4.35 -5.06
CA ILE A 29 -0.18 -5.54 -5.74
C ILE A 29 -0.92 -5.69 -7.07
N ASP A 30 -0.19 -5.57 -8.17
CA ASP A 30 -0.67 -5.80 -9.53
C ASP A 30 -0.78 -7.33 -9.79
N PRO A 31 -1.95 -7.84 -10.24
CA PRO A 31 -2.12 -9.26 -10.57
C PRO A 31 -1.14 -9.75 -11.64
N GLU A 32 -0.82 -8.91 -12.62
CA GLU A 32 0.10 -9.23 -13.72
C GLU A 32 1.57 -8.96 -13.33
N GLY A 33 1.78 -8.34 -12.17
CA GLY A 33 3.08 -7.99 -11.63
C GLY A 33 3.79 -9.11 -10.88
N GLN A 34 5.01 -8.79 -10.43
CA GLN A 34 5.85 -9.69 -9.60
C GLN A 34 5.68 -9.43 -8.10
N GLU A 35 4.94 -8.37 -7.75
CA GLU A 35 4.53 -8.02 -6.41
C GLU A 35 3.72 -9.16 -5.78
N GLY A 36 3.70 -9.28 -4.45
CA GLY A 36 2.91 -10.30 -3.82
C GLY A 36 3.26 -10.51 -2.36
N PHE A 37 2.38 -11.22 -1.67
CA PHE A 37 2.70 -11.83 -0.40
C PHE A 37 3.09 -13.29 -0.62
N PHE A 38 4.29 -13.66 -0.19
CA PHE A 38 4.86 -14.99 -0.38
C PHE A 38 5.18 -15.63 0.97
N HIS A 39 4.91 -16.93 1.08
CA HIS A 39 5.42 -17.75 2.16
C HIS A 39 5.88 -19.11 1.63
N ARG A 40 7.14 -19.50 1.89
CA ARG A 40 7.72 -20.77 1.39
C ARG A 40 7.45 -20.99 -0.11
N ASP A 41 7.87 -20.02 -0.92
CA ASP A 41 7.79 -20.02 -2.39
C ASP A 41 6.36 -20.10 -2.99
N THR A 42 5.33 -19.88 -2.18
CA THR A 42 3.95 -19.78 -2.64
C THR A 42 3.48 -18.33 -2.57
N ARG A 43 2.94 -17.79 -3.67
CA ARG A 43 2.27 -16.47 -3.73
C ARG A 43 0.85 -16.60 -3.18
N TYR A 44 0.63 -16.14 -1.94
CA TYR A 44 -0.67 -16.19 -1.26
C TYR A 44 -1.56 -15.00 -1.61
N ILE A 45 -0.97 -13.82 -1.85
CA ILE A 45 -1.69 -12.63 -2.33
C ILE A 45 -1.04 -12.21 -3.63
N SER A 46 -1.81 -12.28 -4.72
CA SER A 46 -1.40 -11.86 -6.06
C SER A 46 -2.07 -10.58 -6.52
N HIS A 47 -3.11 -10.10 -5.83
CA HIS A 47 -3.73 -8.81 -6.08
C HIS A 47 -4.15 -8.19 -4.75
N TYR A 48 -3.85 -6.91 -4.60
CA TYR A 48 -4.22 -6.15 -3.41
C TYR A 48 -4.40 -4.69 -3.80
N HIS A 49 -5.54 -4.15 -3.41
CA HIS A 49 -5.92 -2.77 -3.66
C HIS A 49 -6.84 -2.33 -2.52
N PHE A 50 -6.64 -1.12 -2.02
CA PHE A 50 -7.43 -0.58 -0.91
C PHE A 50 -7.95 0.81 -1.27
N THR A 51 -9.21 1.07 -0.92
CA THR A 51 -9.91 2.30 -1.29
C THR A 51 -10.67 2.86 -0.11
N LEU A 52 -10.92 4.16 -0.11
CA LEU A 52 -11.87 4.79 0.78
C LEU A 52 -13.15 5.09 0.00
N ASN A 53 -14.24 4.40 0.33
CA ASN A 53 -15.50 4.50 -0.39
C ASN A 53 -15.36 4.32 -1.92
N ARG A 54 -14.61 3.30 -2.37
CA ARG A 54 -14.29 3.02 -3.79
C ARG A 54 -13.44 4.08 -4.48
N HIS A 55 -12.99 5.12 -3.78
CA HIS A 55 -12.03 6.09 -4.31
C HIS A 55 -10.62 5.68 -3.96
N GLN A 56 -9.73 5.80 -4.95
CA GLN A 56 -8.31 5.61 -4.74
C GLN A 56 -7.76 6.68 -3.80
N LEU A 57 -7.02 6.25 -2.78
CA LEU A 57 -6.36 7.15 -1.87
C LEU A 57 -5.14 7.79 -2.55
N LYS A 58 -4.88 9.05 -2.20
CA LYS A 58 -3.69 9.78 -2.64
C LYS A 58 -2.50 9.35 -1.78
N TYR A 59 -1.52 8.74 -2.42
CA TYR A 59 -0.26 8.38 -1.79
C TYR A 59 0.52 9.63 -1.33
N LEU A 60 1.02 9.60 -0.10
CA LEU A 60 1.90 10.64 0.45
C LEU A 60 3.34 10.13 0.58
N SER A 61 3.54 9.01 1.27
CA SER A 61 4.87 8.44 1.52
C SER A 61 4.79 6.99 1.99
N SER A 62 5.86 6.23 1.72
CA SER A 62 6.08 4.87 2.24
C SER A 62 7.50 4.76 2.77
N THR A 63 7.68 4.02 3.86
CA THR A 63 8.99 3.76 4.44
C THR A 63 9.06 2.38 5.05
N ASN A 64 10.25 1.78 5.03
CA ASN A 64 10.54 0.61 5.85
C ASN A 64 11.06 1.10 7.21
N LEU A 65 10.28 0.85 8.27
CA LEU A 65 10.74 1.12 9.64
C LEU A 65 11.79 0.09 10.07
N ASN A 66 11.70 -1.12 9.53
CA ASN A 66 12.70 -2.18 9.65
C ASN A 66 12.59 -3.12 8.44
N TYR A 67 13.51 -4.08 8.30
CA TYR A 67 13.50 -5.04 7.19
C TYR A 67 12.21 -5.90 7.14
N PHE A 68 11.45 -5.99 8.23
CA PHE A 68 10.19 -6.73 8.32
C PHE A 68 8.96 -5.85 8.63
N ILE A 69 9.11 -4.53 8.71
CA ILE A 69 8.03 -3.57 9.04
C ILE A 69 8.03 -2.42 8.03
N SER A 70 6.89 -2.14 7.41
CA SER A 70 6.68 -0.95 6.58
C SER A 70 5.52 -0.09 7.10
N LEU A 71 5.60 1.21 6.86
CA LEU A 71 4.55 2.17 7.14
C LEU A 71 4.32 3.04 5.90
N SER A 72 3.06 3.16 5.49
CA SER A 72 2.63 3.97 4.36
C SER A 72 1.55 4.96 4.79
N HIS A 73 1.61 6.18 4.26
CA HIS A 73 0.66 7.25 4.55
C HIS A 73 -0.05 7.71 3.29
N PHE A 74 -1.35 7.96 3.44
CA PHE A 74 -2.24 8.35 2.37
C PHE A 74 -3.23 9.40 2.87
N THR A 75 -3.89 10.07 1.92
CA THR A 75 -5.05 10.92 2.19
C THR A 75 -6.15 10.71 1.16
N ASN A 76 -7.37 11.14 1.46
CA ASN A 76 -8.48 10.99 0.54
C ASN A 76 -8.45 12.05 -0.59
N PRO A 77 -8.86 11.69 -1.81
CA PRO A 77 -9.29 12.69 -2.78
C PRO A 77 -10.59 13.34 -2.32
N LYS A 78 -11.08 14.37 -3.03
CA LYS A 78 -12.46 14.82 -2.83
C LYS A 78 -13.41 13.64 -3.07
N ILE A 79 -14.20 13.27 -2.06
CA ILE A 79 -15.17 12.17 -2.12
C ILE A 79 -16.56 12.78 -2.00
N THR A 80 -17.43 12.52 -2.98
CA THR A 80 -18.85 12.84 -2.89
C THR A 80 -19.61 11.53 -2.73
N ALA A 81 -20.31 11.38 -1.60
CA ALA A 81 -21.04 10.17 -1.27
C ALA A 81 -22.43 10.52 -0.74
N ARG A 82 -23.47 10.16 -1.51
CA ARG A 82 -24.87 10.53 -1.21
C ARG A 82 -24.97 12.05 -1.00
N ASP A 83 -25.20 12.48 0.24
CA ASP A 83 -25.40 13.88 0.61
C ASP A 83 -24.20 14.48 1.36
N VAL A 84 -23.09 13.75 1.46
CA VAL A 84 -21.87 14.18 2.16
C VAL A 84 -20.74 14.39 1.15
N THR A 85 -20.05 15.51 1.28
CA THR A 85 -18.79 15.75 0.57
C THR A 85 -17.66 15.75 1.60
N VAL A 86 -16.73 14.82 1.46
CA VAL A 86 -15.47 14.84 2.20
C VAL A 86 -14.48 15.67 1.37
N PRO A 87 -13.97 16.80 1.91
CA PRO A 87 -12.95 17.59 1.24
C PRO A 87 -11.70 16.74 0.97
N GLU A 88 -10.99 17.06 -0.10
CA GLU A 88 -9.67 16.48 -0.33
C GLU A 88 -8.75 16.77 0.86
N GLY A 89 -7.98 15.78 1.31
CA GLY A 89 -7.03 15.97 2.40
C GLY A 89 -7.62 15.82 3.82
N ALA A 90 -8.94 15.67 3.96
CA ALA A 90 -9.60 15.70 5.27
C ALA A 90 -9.45 14.40 6.08
N VAL A 91 -9.10 13.28 5.45
CA VAL A 91 -8.88 11.98 6.07
C VAL A 91 -7.43 11.57 5.86
N ALA A 92 -6.72 11.28 6.93
CA ALA A 92 -5.43 10.60 6.87
C ALA A 92 -5.62 9.10 7.06
N VAL A 93 -4.90 8.31 6.28
CA VAL A 93 -4.86 6.85 6.40
C VAL A 93 -3.40 6.42 6.54
N SER A 94 -3.11 5.62 7.56
CA SER A 94 -1.81 4.97 7.72
C SER A 94 -1.97 3.46 7.59
N LEU A 95 -1.09 2.82 6.83
CA LEU A 95 -1.02 1.38 6.64
C LEU A 95 0.30 0.88 7.21
N GLY A 96 0.23 0.26 8.39
CA GLY A 96 1.33 -0.48 8.99
C GLY A 96 1.32 -1.93 8.52
N ARG A 97 2.48 -2.48 8.18
CA ARG A 97 2.60 -3.88 7.75
C ARG A 97 3.77 -4.55 8.44
N ILE A 98 3.56 -5.78 8.90
CA ILE A 98 4.57 -6.60 9.56
C ILE A 98 4.62 -7.97 8.89
N ALA A 99 5.79 -8.35 8.37
CA ALA A 99 6.06 -9.67 7.82
C ALA A 99 6.71 -10.58 8.87
N GLY A 100 6.27 -11.83 8.98
CA GLY A 100 6.82 -12.79 9.94
C GLY A 100 6.03 -14.09 10.00
N ARG A 101 5.16 -14.23 11.01
CA ARG A 101 4.25 -15.39 11.19
C ARG A 101 3.07 -15.40 10.20
N GLY A 102 3.23 -14.73 9.06
CA GLY A 102 2.17 -14.28 8.19
C GLY A 102 2.40 -12.81 7.82
N LEU A 103 1.39 -12.21 7.20
CA LEU A 103 1.28 -10.78 7.02
C LEU A 103 0.28 -10.23 8.04
N HIS A 104 0.69 -9.25 8.83
CA HIS A 104 -0.20 -8.47 9.68
C HIS A 104 -0.27 -7.05 9.13
N GLU A 105 -1.48 -6.51 9.02
CA GLU A 105 -1.73 -5.15 8.55
C GLU A 105 -2.59 -4.39 9.55
N ASP A 106 -2.16 -3.18 9.89
CA ASP A 106 -2.90 -2.22 10.70
C ASP A 106 -3.27 -1.03 9.83
N TYR A 107 -4.54 -0.62 9.88
CA TYR A 107 -5.06 0.54 9.16
C TYR A 107 -5.58 1.56 10.16
N ASP A 108 -4.86 2.67 10.29
CA ASP A 108 -5.30 3.78 11.12
C ASP A 108 -5.95 4.84 10.25
N ILE A 109 -7.16 5.25 10.61
CA ILE A 109 -7.93 6.27 9.89
C ILE A 109 -8.25 7.41 10.84
N VAL A 110 -7.86 8.63 10.46
CA VAL A 110 -8.11 9.84 11.23
C VAL A 110 -8.87 10.83 10.35
N ASN A 111 -10.00 11.32 10.85
CA ASN A 111 -10.79 12.38 10.22
C ASN A 111 -10.45 13.74 10.86
N TYR A 112 -10.11 14.72 10.04
CA TYR A 112 -9.81 16.11 10.41
C TYR A 112 -10.91 17.10 9.98
N SER A 113 -12.09 16.60 9.59
CA SER A 113 -13.24 17.46 9.32
C SER A 113 -13.87 17.91 10.66
N ASP A 114 -14.12 19.21 10.79
CA ASP A 114 -14.86 19.82 11.89
C ASP A 114 -16.39 19.63 11.77
#